data_AF-A0A6L6PE76-F1
#
_entry.id   AF-A0A6L6PE76-F1
#
_cell.length_a   1.000
_cell.length_b   1.000
_cell.length_c   1.000
_cell.angle_alpha   90.00
_cell.angle_beta   90.00
_cell.angle_gamma   90.00
#
_symmetry.space_group_name_H-M   'P 1'
#
loop_
_entity.id
_entity.type
_entity.pdbx_description
1 polymer ?
#
loop_
_entity_poly.entity_id
_entity_poly.type
_entity_poly.pdbx_seq_one_letter_code
_entity_poly.pdbx_strand_id
1 'polypeptide(L)'
;MKPNDLPFPHALAAVTHANPYPYYDALAASQDWHFDPCLEMWVAASAPRVDEVMAHADCAAPSPAAIASADPRVARERAELIGRRLWRADKLSQWMTCVPELAMVSASGGAHLPALAYEAAAGLIGNAILALLREPEEERSGIEEMEALVCAVSRFDPPVQNARRMVTRDCEIGGVTLKAGQKILLLLAAASRDARGGCGGYGLGFGVEDCPHHALACALAAGALQGMLGALRGPSLQAWLQSLRWTYRASSSLRIPQFI
;
A
#
# COMPACT_ATOMS: atom_id res chain seq x y z
N MET A 1 -7.05 9.66 -25.83
CA MET A 1 -6.58 10.71 -24.92
C MET A 1 -5.15 11.03 -25.31
N LYS A 2 -4.80 12.29 -25.59
CA LYS A 2 -3.39 12.62 -25.92
C LYS A 2 -2.57 12.59 -24.62
N PRO A 3 -1.26 12.33 -24.65
CA PRO A 3 -0.39 12.28 -23.46
C PRO A 3 -0.46 13.53 -22.54
N ASN A 4 -0.84 14.69 -23.09
CA ASN A 4 -1.00 15.96 -22.36
C ASN A 4 -2.37 16.19 -21.70
N ASP A 5 -3.33 15.26 -21.82
CA ASP A 5 -4.67 15.41 -21.22
C ASP A 5 -4.76 14.78 -19.82
N LEU A 6 -3.66 14.24 -19.28
CA LEU A 6 -3.67 13.54 -18.01
C LEU A 6 -4.03 14.48 -16.85
N PRO A 7 -4.91 14.06 -15.91
CA PRO A 7 -5.48 14.94 -14.89
C PRO A 7 -4.52 15.41 -13.79
N PHE A 8 -3.27 14.90 -13.77
CA PHE A 8 -2.27 15.23 -12.77
C PHE A 8 -0.96 15.67 -13.44
N PRO A 9 -0.23 16.64 -12.84
CA PRO A 9 1.04 17.12 -13.39
C PRO A 9 2.15 16.06 -13.35
N HIS A 10 2.08 15.12 -12.40
CA HIS A 10 3.02 14.01 -12.25
C HIS A 10 2.44 12.92 -11.33
N ALA A 11 3.05 11.74 -11.32
CA ALA A 11 2.47 10.59 -10.63
C ALA A 11 2.35 10.73 -9.10
N LEU A 12 3.30 11.42 -8.46
CA LEU A 12 3.22 11.65 -7.00
C LEU A 12 2.03 12.53 -6.57
N ALA A 13 1.47 13.35 -7.47
CA ALA A 13 0.32 14.21 -7.17
C ALA A 13 -1.00 13.42 -7.13
N ALA A 14 -1.04 12.26 -7.81
CA ALA A 14 -2.21 11.38 -7.82
C ALA A 14 -2.34 10.58 -6.51
N VAL A 15 -1.26 10.45 -5.72
CA VAL A 15 -1.16 9.51 -4.59
C VAL A 15 -2.31 9.63 -3.61
N THR A 16 -2.76 10.84 -3.25
CA THR A 16 -3.87 11.03 -2.29
C THR A 16 -5.20 11.37 -2.97
N HIS A 17 -5.30 11.26 -4.29
CA HIS A 17 -6.56 11.45 -5.02
C HIS A 17 -7.56 10.34 -4.66
N ALA A 18 -8.87 10.62 -4.66
CA ALA A 18 -9.89 9.62 -4.30
C ALA A 18 -9.80 8.35 -5.17
N ASN A 19 -9.47 8.50 -6.45
CA ASN A 19 -9.27 7.41 -7.39
C ASN A 19 -8.13 7.73 -8.39
N PRO A 20 -6.87 7.32 -8.13
CA PRO A 20 -5.74 7.59 -9.03
C PRO A 20 -5.60 6.56 -10.17
N TYR A 21 -6.30 5.44 -10.09
CA TYR A 21 -6.04 4.26 -10.92
C TYR A 21 -6.28 4.50 -12.42
N PRO A 22 -7.34 5.21 -12.88
CA PRO A 22 -7.48 5.52 -14.30
C PRO A 22 -6.29 6.28 -14.88
N TYR A 23 -5.65 7.14 -14.08
CA TYR A 23 -4.44 7.86 -14.49
C TYR A 23 -3.22 6.92 -14.56
N TYR A 24 -3.05 6.05 -13.58
CA TYR A 24 -1.97 5.05 -13.61
C TYR A 24 -2.12 4.06 -14.76
N ASP A 25 -3.34 3.60 -15.04
CA ASP A 25 -3.63 2.70 -16.17
C ASP A 25 -3.28 3.40 -17.50
N ALA A 26 -3.60 4.69 -17.63
CA ALA A 26 -3.23 5.49 -18.80
C ALA A 26 -1.70 5.68 -18.93
N LEU A 27 -0.99 5.90 -17.82
CA LEU A 27 0.48 5.94 -17.82
C LEU A 27 1.07 4.60 -18.25
N ALA A 28 0.63 3.49 -17.64
CA ALA A 28 1.12 2.16 -17.94
C ALA A 28 0.88 1.73 -19.40
N ALA A 29 -0.17 2.27 -20.04
CA ALA A 29 -0.51 1.98 -21.43
C ALA A 29 0.21 2.87 -22.45
N SER A 30 0.46 4.16 -22.12
CA SER A 30 0.97 5.14 -23.08
C SER A 30 2.42 5.59 -22.85
N GLN A 31 2.89 5.51 -21.60
CA GLN A 31 4.17 6.05 -21.12
C GLN A 31 4.72 5.14 -20.03
N ASP A 32 4.90 3.85 -20.33
CA ASP A 32 5.26 2.85 -19.32
C ASP A 32 6.70 3.01 -18.78
N TRP A 33 7.57 3.60 -19.59
CA TRP A 33 8.93 4.00 -19.26
C TRP A 33 9.22 5.38 -19.86
N HIS A 34 9.30 6.41 -19.01
CA HIS A 34 9.53 7.78 -19.47
C HIS A 34 10.28 8.61 -18.43
N PHE A 35 10.89 9.72 -18.85
CA PHE A 35 11.44 10.72 -17.94
C PHE A 35 10.37 11.77 -17.64
N ASP A 36 10.06 11.96 -16.36
CA ASP A 36 9.15 13.00 -15.89
C ASP A 36 9.97 14.25 -15.49
N PRO A 37 9.88 15.36 -16.24
CA PRO A 37 10.67 16.56 -15.98
C PRO A 37 10.22 17.34 -14.73
N CYS A 38 8.98 17.15 -14.25
CA CYS A 38 8.52 17.80 -13.01
C CYS A 38 9.15 17.11 -11.80
N LEU A 39 9.36 15.80 -11.88
CA LEU A 39 9.96 14.99 -10.83
C LEU A 39 11.48 14.90 -10.93
N GLU A 40 12.04 15.17 -12.11
CA GLU A 40 13.44 14.88 -12.48
C GLU A 40 13.80 13.41 -12.22
N MET A 41 12.87 12.50 -12.57
CA MET A 41 13.01 11.06 -12.39
C MET A 41 12.56 10.30 -13.63
N TRP A 42 13.19 9.16 -13.88
CA TRP A 42 12.60 8.14 -14.74
C TRP A 42 11.43 7.48 -14.02
N VAL A 43 10.35 7.18 -14.72
CA VAL A 43 9.13 6.58 -14.17
C VAL A 43 8.90 5.23 -14.83
N ALA A 44 8.89 4.18 -14.03
CA ALA A 44 8.43 2.85 -14.41
C ALA A 44 6.95 2.71 -13.98
N ALA A 45 6.05 2.71 -14.95
CA ALA A 45 4.61 2.69 -14.74
C ALA A 45 3.93 1.34 -15.05
N SER A 46 4.68 0.35 -15.57
CA SER A 46 4.16 -0.99 -15.86
C SER A 46 4.86 -2.06 -15.04
N ALA A 47 4.17 -3.20 -14.87
CA ALA A 47 4.73 -4.38 -14.21
C ALA A 47 6.09 -4.81 -14.82
N PRO A 48 6.22 -5.01 -16.16
CA PRO A 48 7.48 -5.41 -16.76
C PRO A 48 8.64 -4.42 -16.57
N ARG A 49 8.37 -3.10 -16.45
CA ARG A 49 9.43 -2.11 -16.20
C ARG A 49 9.81 -2.06 -14.73
N VAL A 50 8.83 -2.18 -13.84
CA VAL A 50 9.08 -2.26 -12.41
C VAL A 50 9.92 -3.50 -12.08
N ASP A 51 9.57 -4.66 -12.63
CA ASP A 51 10.32 -5.91 -12.43
C ASP A 51 11.75 -5.83 -12.96
N GLU A 52 11.95 -5.27 -14.16
CA GLU A 52 13.31 -5.08 -14.71
C GLU A 52 14.17 -4.19 -13.81
N VAL A 53 13.63 -3.06 -13.34
CA VAL A 53 14.37 -2.15 -12.46
C VAL A 53 14.65 -2.79 -11.10
N MET A 54 13.70 -3.56 -10.54
CA MET A 54 13.91 -4.26 -9.27
C MET A 54 14.98 -5.35 -9.36
N ALA A 55 15.07 -6.03 -10.51
CA ALA A 55 16.06 -7.07 -10.76
C ALA A 55 17.44 -6.53 -11.16
N HIS A 56 17.53 -5.25 -11.57
CA HIS A 56 18.76 -4.67 -12.07
C HIS A 56 19.78 -4.38 -10.95
N ALA A 57 20.97 -5.00 -11.04
CA ALA A 57 22.01 -4.90 -10.00
C ALA A 57 22.48 -3.47 -9.72
N ASP A 58 22.50 -2.61 -10.74
CA ASP A 58 22.87 -1.19 -10.60
C ASP A 58 21.69 -0.27 -10.22
N CYS A 59 20.52 -0.82 -9.87
CA CYS A 59 19.38 -0.04 -9.37
C CYS A 59 19.15 -0.30 -7.88
N ALA A 60 19.85 0.47 -7.04
CA ALA A 60 19.81 0.27 -5.60
C ALA A 60 18.60 0.95 -4.96
N ALA A 61 17.97 0.26 -4.00
CA ALA A 61 17.07 0.91 -3.05
C ALA A 61 17.89 1.80 -2.10
N PRO A 62 17.30 2.88 -1.56
CA PRO A 62 17.84 3.52 -0.36
C PRO A 62 18.01 2.46 0.73
N SER A 63 19.15 2.45 1.44
CA SER A 63 19.54 1.37 2.35
C SER A 63 18.42 1.00 3.33
N PRO A 64 17.93 -0.25 3.34
CA PRO A 64 17.01 -0.71 4.36
C PRO A 64 17.77 -0.89 5.68
N ALA A 65 17.25 -0.33 6.77
CA ALA A 65 17.70 -0.71 8.10
C ALA A 65 17.47 -2.23 8.28
N ALA A 66 18.43 -2.94 8.88
CA ALA A 66 18.29 -4.35 9.19
C ALA A 66 17.15 -4.56 10.20
N ILE A 67 16.25 -5.52 9.95
CA ILE A 67 15.03 -5.75 10.75
C ILE A 67 14.96 -7.24 11.11
N ALA A 68 14.56 -7.53 12.35
CA ALA A 68 14.27 -8.88 12.82
C ALA A 68 12.98 -9.44 12.20
N SER A 69 12.96 -10.73 11.83
CA SER A 69 11.77 -11.40 11.32
C SER A 69 10.76 -11.66 12.46
N ALA A 70 9.58 -11.06 12.36
CA ALA A 70 8.43 -11.40 13.20
C ALA A 70 7.54 -12.42 12.48
N ASP A 71 6.96 -13.37 13.21
CA ASP A 71 6.01 -14.36 12.67
C ASP A 71 4.66 -13.67 12.33
N PRO A 72 4.23 -13.68 11.06
CA PRO A 72 2.94 -13.10 10.65
C PRO A 72 1.72 -13.68 11.39
N ARG A 73 1.74 -14.97 11.76
CA ARG A 73 0.61 -15.61 12.48
C ARG A 73 0.43 -15.02 13.87
N VAL A 74 1.54 -14.90 14.60
CA VAL A 74 1.56 -14.30 15.96
C VAL A 74 1.16 -12.83 15.90
N ALA A 75 1.61 -12.11 14.88
CA ALA A 75 1.25 -10.72 14.66
C ALA A 75 -0.26 -10.55 14.43
N ARG A 76 -0.87 -11.42 13.62
CA ARG A 76 -2.32 -11.44 13.35
C ARG A 76 -3.13 -11.61 14.64
N GLU A 77 -2.86 -12.66 15.41
CA GLU A 77 -3.60 -12.99 16.65
C GLU A 77 -3.56 -11.84 17.67
N ARG A 78 -2.40 -11.17 17.78
CA ARG A 78 -2.24 -10.01 18.68
C ARG A 78 -2.92 -8.77 18.13
N ALA A 79 -2.85 -8.52 16.83
CA ALA A 79 -3.56 -7.42 16.17
C ALA A 79 -5.08 -7.55 16.35
N GLU A 80 -5.63 -8.76 16.29
CA GLU A 80 -7.05 -9.00 16.61
C GLU A 80 -7.43 -8.57 18.01
N LEU A 81 -6.59 -8.88 19.02
CA LEU A 81 -6.86 -8.47 20.40
C LEU A 81 -6.83 -6.94 20.56
N ILE A 82 -5.87 -6.28 19.90
CA ILE A 82 -5.73 -4.83 19.88
C ILE A 82 -6.94 -4.19 19.19
N GLY A 83 -7.33 -4.68 18.02
CA GLY A 83 -8.52 -4.23 17.29
C GLY A 83 -9.79 -4.32 18.13
N ARG A 84 -10.02 -5.46 18.81
CA ARG A 84 -11.15 -5.64 19.74
C ARG A 84 -11.16 -4.60 20.87
N ARG A 85 -9.99 -4.26 21.44
CA ARG A 85 -9.88 -3.31 22.55
C ARG A 85 -10.13 -1.86 22.12
N LEU A 86 -9.57 -1.45 20.99
CA LEU A 86 -9.69 -0.07 20.49
C LEU A 86 -11.10 0.23 19.99
N TRP A 87 -11.74 -0.74 19.36
CA TRP A 87 -13.14 -0.61 18.96
C TRP A 87 -14.09 -0.41 20.15
N ARG A 88 -13.88 -1.13 21.26
CA ARG A 88 -14.70 -0.95 22.49
C ARG A 88 -14.62 0.46 23.09
N ALA A 89 -13.62 1.24 22.74
CA ALA A 89 -13.47 2.61 23.18
C ALA A 89 -14.00 3.65 22.15
N ASP A 90 -14.57 3.20 21.02
CA ASP A 90 -15.06 4.02 19.90
C ASP A 90 -14.00 4.98 19.32
N LYS A 91 -12.78 4.46 19.19
CA LYS A 91 -11.57 5.25 18.91
C LYS A 91 -10.98 4.97 17.53
N LEU A 92 -11.79 4.74 16.50
CA LEU A 92 -11.31 4.41 15.15
C LEU A 92 -10.35 5.49 14.58
N SER A 93 -10.72 6.76 14.70
CA SER A 93 -9.89 7.88 14.26
C SER A 93 -8.58 7.95 15.05
N GLN A 94 -8.64 7.83 16.38
CA GLN A 94 -7.48 7.71 17.29
C GLN A 94 -6.68 6.43 17.05
N TRP A 95 -7.27 5.39 16.48
CA TRP A 95 -6.53 4.19 16.14
C TRP A 95 -5.69 4.45 14.90
N MET A 96 -6.27 4.98 13.82
CA MET A 96 -5.48 5.32 12.63
C MET A 96 -4.50 6.48 12.80
N THR A 97 -4.73 7.38 13.77
CA THR A 97 -3.79 8.48 14.11
C THR A 97 -2.89 8.18 15.30
N CYS A 98 -3.28 7.26 16.19
CA CYS A 98 -2.62 7.04 17.49
C CYS A 98 -2.54 5.56 17.90
N VAL A 99 -2.53 4.55 17.00
CA VAL A 99 -1.87 3.30 17.41
C VAL A 99 -0.44 3.71 17.69
N PRO A 100 0.00 3.77 18.96
CA PRO A 100 1.35 4.17 19.22
C PRO A 100 2.20 3.07 18.58
N GLU A 101 3.32 3.44 17.96
CA GLU A 101 4.36 2.51 17.51
C GLU A 101 4.51 1.34 18.50
N LEU A 102 4.50 1.64 19.81
CA LEU A 102 4.46 0.70 20.94
C LEU A 102 3.35 -0.38 20.89
N ALA A 103 2.11 -0.07 20.52
CA ALA A 103 1.03 -1.07 20.49
C ALA A 103 1.19 -2.02 19.30
N MET A 104 1.67 -1.54 18.15
CA MET A 104 1.96 -2.42 17.01
C MET A 104 3.30 -3.16 17.18
N VAL A 105 4.29 -2.58 17.84
CA VAL A 105 5.50 -3.28 18.34
C VAL A 105 5.11 -4.40 19.31
N SER A 106 4.14 -4.13 20.19
CA SER A 106 3.62 -5.16 21.09
C SER A 106 2.89 -6.27 20.32
N ALA A 107 2.19 -5.91 19.22
CA ALA A 107 1.55 -6.86 18.33
C ALA A 107 2.56 -7.76 17.61
N SER A 108 3.75 -7.27 17.27
CA SER A 108 4.80 -8.03 16.57
C SER A 108 5.74 -8.83 17.48
N GLY A 109 5.42 -9.02 18.77
CA GLY A 109 6.33 -9.76 19.66
C GLY A 109 7.45 -8.93 20.27
N GLY A 110 7.40 -7.59 20.15
CA GLY A 110 8.52 -6.73 20.53
C GLY A 110 9.60 -6.63 19.46
N ALA A 111 9.42 -7.26 18.29
CA ALA A 111 10.28 -7.08 17.14
C ALA A 111 10.11 -5.65 16.59
N HIS A 112 11.22 -4.93 16.43
CA HIS A 112 11.24 -3.64 15.73
C HIS A 112 10.83 -3.87 14.27
N LEU A 113 9.64 -3.39 13.88
CA LEU A 113 9.31 -3.22 12.47
C LEU A 113 9.87 -1.88 11.99
N PRO A 114 10.21 -1.76 10.70
CA PRO A 114 10.41 -0.45 10.12
C PRO A 114 9.10 0.35 10.20
N ALA A 115 9.19 1.65 10.46
CA ALA A 115 8.04 2.56 10.48
C ALA A 115 7.10 2.37 9.27
N LEU A 116 7.67 2.08 8.09
CA LEU A 116 6.93 1.83 6.86
C LEU A 116 5.98 0.63 6.92
N ALA A 117 6.30 -0.43 7.67
CA ALA A 117 5.42 -1.60 7.79
C ALA A 117 4.17 -1.27 8.65
N TYR A 118 4.33 -0.43 9.68
CA TYR A 118 3.19 0.07 10.47
C TYR A 118 2.30 0.99 9.64
N GLU A 119 2.91 1.91 8.89
CA GLU A 119 2.17 2.81 8.01
C GLU A 119 1.44 2.07 6.89
N ALA A 120 2.06 1.03 6.34
CA ALA A 120 1.42 0.16 5.36
C ALA A 120 0.24 -0.61 5.96
N ALA A 121 0.37 -1.17 7.16
CA ALA A 121 -0.74 -1.83 7.84
C ALA A 121 -1.91 -0.86 8.08
N ALA A 122 -1.63 0.35 8.57
CA ALA A 122 -2.66 1.37 8.77
C ALA A 122 -3.38 1.75 7.46
N GLY A 123 -2.63 1.90 6.37
CA GLY A 123 -3.21 2.16 5.05
C GLY A 123 -4.05 1.00 4.51
N LEU A 124 -3.59 -0.25 4.69
CA LEU A 124 -4.37 -1.45 4.32
C LEU A 124 -5.70 -1.51 5.05
N ILE A 125 -5.69 -1.25 6.36
CA ILE A 125 -6.93 -1.27 7.15
C ILE A 125 -7.89 -0.19 6.67
N GLY A 126 -7.41 1.05 6.54
CA GLY A 126 -8.23 2.16 6.07
C GLY A 126 -8.81 1.89 4.68
N ASN A 127 -7.97 1.45 3.73
CA ASN A 127 -8.42 1.15 2.36
C ASN A 127 -9.38 -0.05 2.32
N ALA A 128 -9.23 -1.05 3.20
CA ALA A 128 -10.18 -2.14 3.34
C ALA A 128 -11.54 -1.69 3.86
N ILE A 129 -11.59 -0.77 4.84
CA ILE A 129 -12.84 -0.15 5.28
C ILE A 129 -13.50 0.63 4.13
N LEU A 130 -12.72 1.35 3.32
CA LEU A 130 -13.23 2.06 2.15
C LEU A 130 -13.67 1.11 1.02
N ALA A 131 -13.04 -0.05 0.87
CA ALA A 131 -13.46 -1.10 -0.05
C ALA A 131 -14.82 -1.66 0.38
N LEU A 132 -14.98 -2.01 1.66
CA LEU A 132 -16.26 -2.43 2.22
C LEU A 132 -17.34 -1.36 1.99
N LEU A 133 -17.05 -0.07 2.20
CA LEU A 133 -17.99 1.02 1.94
C LEU A 133 -18.48 1.08 0.49
N ARG A 134 -17.65 0.66 -0.49
CA ARG A 134 -17.98 0.66 -1.92
C ARG A 134 -18.73 -0.61 -2.35
N GLU A 135 -18.54 -1.72 -1.63
CA GLU A 135 -19.13 -3.01 -1.95
C GLU A 135 -20.58 -3.10 -1.44
N PRO A 136 -21.54 -3.56 -2.26
CA PRO A 136 -22.92 -3.80 -1.83
C PRO A 136 -22.99 -4.76 -0.64
N GLU A 137 -23.89 -4.52 0.31
CA GLU A 137 -24.02 -5.35 1.53
C GLU A 137 -24.33 -6.82 1.22
N GLU A 138 -25.06 -7.08 0.13
CA GLU A 138 -25.46 -8.40 -0.35
C GLU A 138 -24.29 -9.22 -0.93
N GLU A 139 -23.18 -8.55 -1.25
CA GLU A 139 -21.99 -9.15 -1.89
C GLU A 139 -20.86 -9.42 -0.88
N ARG A 140 -21.02 -9.05 0.40
CA ARG A 140 -20.03 -9.27 1.48
C ARG A 140 -20.24 -10.64 2.15
N SER A 141 -19.20 -11.44 2.37
CA SER A 141 -19.25 -12.71 3.12
C SER A 141 -18.40 -12.71 4.43
N GLY A 142 -17.83 -13.85 4.88
CA GLY A 142 -17.38 -14.08 6.28
C GLY A 142 -15.91 -13.82 6.65
N ILE A 143 -15.45 -14.31 7.82
CA ILE A 143 -14.11 -14.05 8.43
C ILE A 143 -12.90 -14.46 7.57
N GLU A 144 -13.01 -15.53 6.77
CA GLU A 144 -12.00 -15.91 5.78
C GLU A 144 -11.84 -14.84 4.68
N GLU A 145 -12.82 -13.96 4.52
CA GLU A 145 -12.71 -12.82 3.63
C GLU A 145 -11.82 -11.72 4.16
N MET A 146 -11.55 -11.55 5.47
CA MET A 146 -10.73 -10.41 5.88
C MET A 146 -9.31 -10.54 5.34
N GLU A 147 -8.79 -11.76 5.25
CA GLU A 147 -7.52 -12.02 4.57
C GLU A 147 -7.65 -11.86 3.06
N ALA A 148 -8.73 -12.35 2.45
CA ALA A 148 -8.97 -12.20 1.02
C ALA A 148 -9.17 -10.72 0.60
N LEU A 149 -9.86 -9.94 1.42
CA LEU A 149 -10.11 -8.51 1.30
C LEU A 149 -8.80 -7.75 1.44
N VAL A 150 -8.02 -8.01 2.48
CA VAL A 150 -6.70 -7.38 2.65
C VAL A 150 -5.79 -7.74 1.48
N CYS A 151 -5.80 -8.99 1.01
CA CYS A 151 -5.07 -9.41 -0.17
C CYS A 151 -5.51 -8.64 -1.42
N ALA A 152 -6.82 -8.55 -1.68
CA ALA A 152 -7.39 -7.81 -2.79
C ALA A 152 -7.05 -6.31 -2.72
N VAL A 153 -7.19 -5.69 -1.54
CA VAL A 153 -6.83 -4.29 -1.29
C VAL A 153 -5.34 -4.08 -1.49
N SER A 154 -4.49 -5.00 -1.02
CA SER A 154 -3.05 -4.91 -1.23
C SER A 154 -2.62 -4.97 -2.70
N ARG A 155 -3.51 -5.48 -3.58
CA ARG A 155 -3.32 -5.51 -5.02
C ARG A 155 -3.96 -4.32 -5.73
N PHE A 156 -5.20 -3.99 -5.38
CA PHE A 156 -6.02 -3.05 -6.13
C PHE A 156 -6.07 -1.64 -5.53
N ASP A 157 -5.83 -1.48 -4.23
CA ASP A 157 -5.70 -0.19 -3.54
C ASP A 157 -4.55 -0.20 -2.51
N PRO A 158 -3.30 -0.49 -2.93
CA PRO A 158 -2.19 -0.69 -2.01
C PRO A 158 -1.88 0.59 -1.22
N PRO A 159 -1.48 0.48 0.06
CA PRO A 159 -1.09 1.64 0.85
C PRO A 159 0.18 2.30 0.30
N VAL A 160 1.16 1.51 -0.14
CA VAL A 160 2.40 2.03 -0.75
C VAL A 160 2.20 2.12 -2.25
N GLN A 161 2.25 3.33 -2.74
CA GLN A 161 1.96 3.64 -4.15
C GLN A 161 3.21 3.60 -5.01
N ASN A 162 4.35 3.95 -4.44
CA ASN A 162 5.62 4.00 -5.15
C ASN A 162 6.83 3.65 -4.29
N ALA A 163 7.90 3.25 -4.95
CA ALA A 163 9.23 3.14 -4.39
C ALA A 163 10.24 3.87 -5.27
N ARG A 164 11.43 4.15 -4.71
CA ARG A 164 12.51 4.83 -5.43
C ARG A 164 13.71 3.91 -5.59
N ARG A 165 14.42 4.06 -6.70
CA ARG A 165 15.73 3.48 -6.95
C ARG A 165 16.70 4.57 -7.42
N MET A 166 17.97 4.33 -7.14
CA MET A 166 19.07 5.15 -7.63
C MET A 166 19.96 4.29 -8.52
N VAL A 167 20.28 4.82 -9.69
CA VAL A 167 21.23 4.20 -10.60
C VAL A 167 22.63 4.36 -10.01
N THR A 168 23.29 3.25 -9.68
CA THR A 168 24.62 3.26 -9.04
C THR A 168 25.76 3.29 -10.04
N ARG A 169 25.53 2.82 -11.27
CA ARG A 169 26.46 2.85 -12.40
C ARG A 169 25.67 3.05 -13.68
N ASP A 170 26.32 3.61 -14.70
CA ASP A 170 25.74 3.70 -16.04
C ASP A 170 25.26 2.31 -16.48
N CYS A 171 24.00 2.22 -16.90
CA CYS A 171 23.37 0.96 -17.28
C CYS A 171 22.31 1.19 -18.36
N GLU A 172 21.74 0.11 -18.89
CA GLU A 172 20.66 0.17 -19.87
C GLU A 172 19.44 -0.56 -19.34
N ILE A 173 18.29 0.12 -19.34
CA ILE A 173 17.00 -0.43 -18.91
C ILE A 173 15.95 -0.04 -19.94
N GLY A 174 15.20 -1.01 -20.46
CA GLY A 174 14.18 -0.77 -21.47
C GLY A 174 14.68 -0.01 -22.70
N GLY A 175 15.91 -0.27 -23.15
CA GLY A 175 16.53 0.38 -24.31
C GLY A 175 17.01 1.82 -24.06
N VAL A 176 16.96 2.30 -22.82
CA VAL A 176 17.40 3.65 -22.42
C VAL A 176 18.69 3.54 -21.61
N THR A 177 19.71 4.29 -22.02
CA THR A 177 20.93 4.45 -21.22
C THR A 177 20.68 5.38 -20.05
N LEU A 178 20.78 4.83 -18.84
CA LEU A 178 20.73 5.56 -17.59
C LEU A 178 22.15 5.89 -17.10
N LYS A 179 22.29 7.05 -16.47
CA LYS A 179 23.56 7.52 -15.88
C LYS A 179 23.57 7.33 -14.38
N ALA A 180 24.74 7.03 -13.82
CA ALA A 180 24.94 6.98 -12.38
C ALA A 180 24.40 8.27 -11.70
N GLY A 181 23.66 8.11 -10.61
CA GLY A 181 23.00 9.20 -9.89
C GLY A 181 21.61 9.59 -10.41
N GLN A 182 21.15 9.00 -11.52
CA GLN A 182 19.76 9.17 -11.96
C GLN A 182 18.79 8.40 -11.06
N LYS A 183 17.64 9.01 -10.80
CA LYS A 183 16.58 8.47 -9.94
C LYS A 183 15.50 7.80 -10.79
N ILE A 184 15.00 6.70 -10.29
CA ILE A 184 13.87 5.98 -10.88
C ILE A 184 12.75 5.89 -9.85
N LEU A 185 11.55 6.31 -10.24
CA LEU A 185 10.31 6.11 -9.53
C LEU A 185 9.62 4.84 -10.05
N LEU A 186 9.34 3.92 -9.15
CA LEU A 186 8.56 2.71 -9.43
C LEU A 186 7.12 2.95 -9.01
N LEU A 187 6.17 2.95 -9.95
CA LEU A 187 4.74 3.06 -9.64
C LEU A 187 4.17 1.68 -9.31
N LEU A 188 4.42 1.24 -8.08
CA LEU A 188 4.02 -0.07 -7.56
C LEU A 188 2.51 -0.31 -7.66
N ALA A 189 1.70 0.72 -7.42
CA ALA A 189 0.25 0.64 -7.51
C ALA A 189 -0.28 0.52 -8.94
N ALA A 190 0.47 1.03 -9.92
CA ALA A 190 0.17 0.81 -11.33
C ALA A 190 0.54 -0.63 -11.72
N ALA A 191 1.76 -1.04 -11.36
CA ALA A 191 2.28 -2.38 -11.62
C ALA A 191 1.39 -3.48 -11.01
N SER A 192 0.87 -3.32 -9.78
CA SER A 192 0.04 -4.35 -9.12
C SER A 192 -1.30 -4.62 -9.80
N ARG A 193 -1.74 -3.68 -10.65
CA ARG A 193 -2.99 -3.75 -11.42
C ARG A 193 -2.75 -4.08 -12.89
N ASP A 194 -1.50 -4.04 -13.34
CA ASP A 194 -1.13 -4.30 -14.73
C ASP A 194 -1.35 -5.77 -15.08
N ALA A 195 -2.16 -6.03 -16.11
CA ALA A 195 -2.47 -7.38 -16.57
C ALA A 195 -1.26 -8.11 -17.17
N ARG A 196 -0.19 -7.39 -17.51
CA ARG A 196 1.09 -7.96 -17.97
C ARG A 196 1.95 -8.50 -16.82
N GLY A 197 1.61 -8.16 -15.57
CA GLY A 197 2.28 -8.67 -14.39
C GLY A 197 1.78 -10.05 -13.97
N GLY A 198 2.54 -10.71 -13.09
CA GLY A 198 2.11 -11.94 -12.43
C GLY A 198 0.93 -11.73 -11.47
N CYS A 199 0.44 -12.81 -10.88
CA CYS A 199 -0.65 -12.76 -9.88
C CYS A 199 -0.27 -12.12 -8.54
N GLY A 200 1.02 -11.79 -8.32
CA GLY A 200 1.53 -11.14 -7.11
C GLY A 200 1.40 -9.60 -7.15
N GLY A 201 1.16 -8.98 -5.99
CA GLY A 201 1.26 -7.52 -5.86
C GLY A 201 2.71 -7.01 -5.84
N TYR A 202 2.90 -5.72 -5.57
CA TYR A 202 4.23 -5.08 -5.47
C TYR A 202 4.46 -4.43 -4.08
N GLY A 203 3.80 -4.97 -3.06
CA GLY A 203 3.20 -4.23 -1.95
C GLY A 203 4.08 -3.28 -1.12
N LEU A 204 5.40 -3.48 -1.02
CA LEU A 204 6.31 -2.56 -0.30
C LEU A 204 7.57 -2.18 -1.09
N GLY A 205 7.55 -2.33 -2.42
CA GLY A 205 8.70 -1.98 -3.26
C GLY A 205 9.81 -3.02 -3.27
N PHE A 206 9.50 -4.22 -2.80
CA PHE A 206 10.23 -5.47 -2.96
C PHE A 206 9.17 -6.47 -3.47
N GLY A 207 9.49 -7.33 -4.44
CA GLY A 207 8.53 -8.31 -5.00
C GLY A 207 7.78 -9.09 -3.92
N VAL A 208 6.52 -9.46 -4.18
CA VAL A 208 5.58 -9.92 -3.15
C VAL A 208 5.93 -11.27 -2.50
N GLU A 209 6.70 -12.12 -3.15
CA GLU A 209 6.95 -13.47 -2.60
C GLU A 209 8.03 -13.51 -1.51
N ASP A 210 8.89 -12.48 -1.39
CA ASP A 210 10.04 -12.49 -0.47
C ASP A 210 10.17 -11.24 0.42
N CYS A 211 9.10 -10.43 0.59
CA CYS A 211 9.14 -9.28 1.50
C CYS A 211 8.47 -9.60 2.85
N PRO A 212 9.23 -9.93 3.92
CA PRO A 212 8.67 -10.22 5.24
C PRO A 212 7.76 -9.10 5.77
N HIS A 213 8.07 -7.86 5.42
CA HIS A 213 7.30 -6.68 5.84
C HIS A 213 5.90 -6.65 5.22
N HIS A 214 5.73 -7.16 4.00
CA HIS A 214 4.44 -7.15 3.31
C HIS A 214 3.49 -8.17 3.94
N ALA A 215 3.96 -9.42 4.08
CA ALA A 215 3.20 -10.48 4.73
C ALA A 215 2.79 -10.07 6.15
N LEU A 216 3.70 -9.43 6.89
CA LEU A 216 3.44 -8.93 8.23
C LEU A 216 2.41 -7.79 8.25
N ALA A 217 2.49 -6.82 7.35
CA ALA A 217 1.51 -5.73 7.25
C ALA A 217 0.11 -6.26 6.92
N CYS A 218 0.00 -7.22 6.00
CA CYS A 218 -1.27 -7.88 5.66
C CYS A 218 -1.85 -8.65 6.85
N ALA A 219 -1.02 -9.41 7.57
CA ALA A 219 -1.45 -10.15 8.76
C ALA A 219 -1.95 -9.23 9.89
N LEU A 220 -1.23 -8.13 10.14
CA LEU A 220 -1.64 -7.10 11.10
C LEU A 220 -2.97 -6.46 10.70
N ALA A 221 -3.15 -6.12 9.42
CA ALA A 221 -4.36 -5.51 8.91
C ALA A 221 -5.58 -6.44 9.03
N ALA A 222 -5.44 -7.69 8.58
CA ALA A 222 -6.51 -8.68 8.62
C ALA A 222 -6.95 -8.96 10.06
N GLY A 223 -5.98 -9.18 10.97
CA GLY A 223 -6.29 -9.41 12.37
C GLY A 223 -6.99 -8.21 13.01
N ALA A 224 -6.50 -6.99 12.78
CA ALA A 224 -7.13 -5.81 13.35
C ALA A 224 -8.57 -5.58 12.86
N LEU A 225 -8.81 -5.72 11.54
CA LEU A 225 -10.15 -5.63 10.95
C LEU A 225 -11.09 -6.68 11.55
N GLN A 226 -10.62 -7.92 11.63
CA GLN A 226 -11.36 -9.04 12.20
C GLN A 226 -11.76 -8.77 13.66
N GLY A 227 -10.81 -8.28 14.46
CA GLY A 227 -11.05 -7.92 15.85
C GLY A 227 -12.05 -6.76 16.01
N MET A 228 -11.93 -5.74 15.15
CA MET A 228 -12.82 -4.57 15.15
C MET A 228 -14.26 -4.96 14.78
N LEU A 229 -14.44 -5.66 13.65
CA LEU A 229 -15.76 -6.07 13.15
C LEU A 229 -16.44 -7.06 14.11
N GLY A 230 -15.69 -8.01 14.69
CA GLY A 230 -16.23 -8.93 15.70
C GLY A 230 -16.65 -8.24 17.00
N ALA A 231 -16.10 -7.05 17.29
CA ALA A 231 -16.45 -6.24 18.46
C ALA A 231 -17.54 -5.20 18.17
N LEU A 232 -18.02 -5.08 16.92
CA LEU A 232 -19.13 -4.18 16.56
C LEU A 232 -20.36 -4.50 17.41
N ARG A 233 -20.85 -3.47 18.12
CA ARG A 233 -22.06 -3.50 18.95
C ARG A 233 -22.80 -2.21 18.67
N GLY A 234 -24.06 -2.28 18.23
CA GLY A 234 -24.86 -1.10 17.87
C GLY A 234 -25.39 -1.16 16.44
N PRO A 235 -25.29 -0.07 15.64
CA PRO A 235 -25.85 -0.03 14.28
C PRO A 235 -25.27 -1.13 13.39
N SER A 236 -26.00 -1.49 12.33
CA SER A 236 -25.47 -2.44 11.33
C SER A 236 -24.12 -1.94 10.80
N LEU A 237 -23.26 -2.86 10.37
CA LEU A 237 -21.97 -2.52 9.75
C LEU A 237 -22.15 -1.45 8.66
N GLN A 238 -23.20 -1.59 7.85
CA GLN A 238 -23.55 -0.64 6.81
C GLN A 238 -23.86 0.76 7.34
N ALA A 239 -24.70 0.87 8.37
CA ALA A 239 -25.04 2.16 8.97
C ALA A 239 -23.82 2.82 9.61
N TRP A 240 -22.91 2.04 10.21
CA TRP A 240 -21.63 2.56 10.69
C TRP A 240 -20.75 3.06 9.55
N LEU A 241 -20.53 2.26 8.50
CA LEU A 241 -19.72 2.63 7.34
C LEU A 241 -20.22 3.95 6.71
N GLN A 242 -21.53 4.11 6.57
CA GLN A 242 -22.16 5.32 6.03
C GLN A 242 -22.00 6.56 6.92
N SER A 243 -21.74 6.39 8.21
CA SER A 243 -21.49 7.50 9.14
C SER A 243 -20.08 8.07 9.04
N LEU A 244 -19.15 7.31 8.45
CA LEU A 244 -17.74 7.68 8.40
C LEU A 244 -17.50 8.87 7.47
N ARG A 245 -16.84 9.89 8.01
CA ARG A 245 -16.21 10.95 7.21
C ARG A 245 -14.73 10.68 7.13
N TRP A 246 -14.11 10.97 5.99
CA TRP A 246 -12.69 10.70 5.81
C TRP A 246 -12.03 11.57 4.76
N THR A 247 -10.69 11.63 4.83
CA THR A 247 -9.80 12.18 3.82
C THR A 247 -8.53 11.32 3.75
N TYR A 248 -7.74 11.41 2.68
CA TYR A 248 -6.40 10.81 2.68
C TYR A 248 -5.39 11.72 3.39
N ARG A 249 -4.54 11.13 4.23
CA ARG A 249 -3.39 11.83 4.80
C ARG A 249 -2.46 12.28 3.67
N ALA A 250 -2.05 13.55 3.69
CA ALA A 250 -1.11 14.07 2.71
C ALA A 250 0.19 13.25 2.71
N SER A 251 0.53 12.67 1.55
CA SER A 251 1.76 11.90 1.35
C SER A 251 2.08 11.77 -0.12
N SER A 252 3.37 11.68 -0.45
CA SER A 252 3.85 11.44 -1.81
C SER A 252 4.06 9.95 -2.13
N SER A 253 3.85 9.05 -1.18
CA SER A 253 4.08 7.61 -1.38
C SER A 253 3.06 6.70 -0.71
N LEU A 254 2.28 7.22 0.24
CA LEU A 254 1.34 6.44 1.05
C LEU A 254 -0.11 6.89 0.84
N ARG A 255 -1.01 5.93 0.76
CA ARG A 255 -2.47 6.09 0.82
C ARG A 255 -2.97 5.59 2.16
N ILE A 256 -3.11 6.52 3.11
CA ILE A 256 -3.64 6.23 4.44
C ILE A 256 -4.88 7.08 4.66
N PRO A 257 -6.09 6.48 4.66
CA PRO A 257 -7.30 7.18 5.05
C PRO A 257 -7.18 7.71 6.48
N GLN A 258 -7.78 8.87 6.72
CA GLN A 258 -7.97 9.51 8.02
C GLN A 258 -9.46 9.70 8.22
N PHE A 259 -10.05 8.97 9.17
CA PHE A 259 -11.45 9.10 9.55
C PHE A 259 -11.57 10.28 10.52
N ILE A 260 -12.50 11.21 10.24
CA ILE A 260 -12.67 12.51 10.94
C ILE A 260 -14.05 12.62 11.60
#